data_AF-A0AAU1FXQ0-F1
#
_entry.id   AF-A0AAU1FXQ0-F1
#
_cell.length_a   1.000
_cell.length_b   1.000
_cell.length_c   1.000
_cell.angle_alpha   90.00
_cell.angle_beta   90.00
_cell.angle_gamma   90.00
#
_symmetry.space_group_name_H-M   'P 1'
#
loop_
_entity.id
_entity.type
_entity.pdbx_description
1 polymer ?
#
loop_
_entity_poly.entity_id
_entity_poly.type
_entity_poly.pdbx_seq_one_letter_code
_entity_poly.pdbx_strand_id
1 'polypeptide(L)'
;MDPPRIRLPRIRRPRLTPFRDRNPVVIGAVGLTFLALLTVAAFNADSLPLIGGGETYSAAFSEAGGLKPGDEVRIAGVKVGKVEDVDLDGDHVKVTFKIKGDPAFGTETGASIKVKTILGAKYLALHPKGPGQLKPGSEIPLKRTVPAYDVVQAFSDLTTTTEKVDTDQLAKALDTISTTFQDSPAEVRASIKGLSKISRTVASRDKALGELLDHANGVTGVLAEHSEDFSALVKDGDKLFKEISKRRKAIHKLLKSSAVLGIELSGLVEDNDKEIGPALKGLNTVVRMLERNQSSLDRSVKLLAPYVRVFSNTLGNGRWFDSYVQNLVAAPVVPRTGGAQ
;
A
#
# COMPACT_ATOMS: atom_id res chain seq x y z
N MET A 1 -74.32 45.59 -25.76
CA MET A 1 -73.20 45.66 -24.79
C MET A 1 -72.36 44.42 -25.02
N ASP A 2 -71.24 44.55 -25.74
CA ASP A 2 -70.29 43.45 -25.96
C ASP A 2 -69.35 43.31 -24.75
N PRO A 3 -69.05 42.09 -24.28
CA PRO A 3 -68.18 41.90 -23.13
C PRO A 3 -66.69 42.09 -23.49
N PRO A 4 -65.86 42.55 -22.52
CA PRO A 4 -64.46 42.88 -22.77
C PRO A 4 -63.60 41.61 -22.93
N ARG A 5 -62.72 41.62 -23.94
CA ARG A 5 -61.75 40.55 -24.19
C ARG A 5 -60.58 40.63 -23.21
N ILE A 6 -60.46 39.65 -22.32
CA ILE A 6 -59.31 39.47 -21.42
C ILE A 6 -58.13 38.93 -22.23
N ARG A 7 -57.02 39.68 -22.31
CA ARG A 7 -55.75 39.21 -22.88
C ARG A 7 -54.95 38.47 -21.80
N LEU A 8 -54.75 37.16 -21.99
CA LEU A 8 -53.87 36.36 -21.12
C LEU A 8 -52.38 36.69 -21.39
N PRO A 9 -51.53 36.75 -20.35
CA PRO A 9 -50.09 36.99 -20.52
C PRO A 9 -49.40 35.75 -21.12
N ARG A 10 -48.61 35.96 -22.17
CA ARG A 10 -47.75 34.92 -22.76
C ARG A 10 -46.57 34.63 -21.83
N ILE A 11 -46.58 33.47 -21.17
CA ILE A 11 -45.44 32.97 -20.41
C ILE A 11 -44.32 32.62 -21.41
N ARG A 12 -43.22 33.40 -21.41
CA ARG A 12 -41.99 33.07 -22.13
C ARG A 12 -41.39 31.80 -21.53
N ARG A 13 -41.41 30.68 -22.27
CA ARG A 13 -40.64 29.49 -21.90
C ARG A 13 -39.14 29.79 -22.02
N PRO A 14 -38.30 29.44 -21.03
CA PRO A 14 -36.85 29.64 -21.14
C PRO A 14 -36.31 28.79 -22.31
N ARG A 15 -35.56 29.42 -23.22
CA ARG A 15 -34.85 28.72 -24.28
C ARG A 15 -33.68 27.96 -23.67
N LEU A 16 -33.79 26.63 -23.61
CA LEU A 16 -32.65 25.77 -23.29
C LEU A 16 -31.69 25.82 -24.48
N THR A 17 -30.49 26.38 -24.26
CA THR A 17 -29.41 26.34 -25.24
C THR A 17 -29.05 24.88 -25.57
N PRO A 18 -28.90 24.49 -26.84
CA PRO A 18 -28.47 23.15 -27.23
C PRO A 18 -27.11 22.80 -26.61
N PHE A 19 -26.91 21.55 -26.21
CA PHE A 19 -25.64 21.09 -25.59
C PHE A 19 -24.40 21.33 -26.46
N ARG A 20 -24.57 21.48 -27.77
CA ARG A 20 -23.50 21.70 -28.75
C ARG A 20 -22.88 23.10 -28.70
N ASP A 21 -23.59 24.09 -28.13
CA ASP A 21 -23.12 25.48 -28.03
C ASP A 21 -22.50 25.81 -26.65
N ARG A 22 -22.45 24.82 -25.74
CA ARG A 22 -21.87 24.98 -24.40
C ARG A 22 -20.40 24.64 -24.43
N ASN A 23 -19.59 25.41 -23.70
CA ASN A 23 -18.14 25.21 -23.61
C ASN A 23 -17.82 23.76 -23.15
N PRO A 24 -17.11 22.95 -23.95
CA PRO A 24 -16.82 21.55 -23.64
C PRO A 24 -16.01 21.38 -22.35
N VAL A 25 -15.17 22.36 -22.00
CA VAL A 25 -14.38 22.34 -20.76
C VAL A 25 -15.30 22.45 -19.53
N VAL A 26 -16.34 23.28 -19.60
CA VAL A 26 -17.31 23.44 -18.50
C VAL A 26 -18.14 22.18 -18.32
N ILE A 27 -18.57 21.55 -19.42
CA ILE A 27 -19.29 20.27 -19.37
C ILE A 27 -18.40 19.18 -18.76
N GLY A 28 -17.12 19.11 -19.17
CA GLY A 28 -16.15 18.17 -18.61
C GLY A 28 -15.92 18.37 -17.12
N ALA A 29 -15.74 19.62 -16.67
CA ALA A 29 -15.55 19.96 -15.27
C ALA A 29 -16.78 19.61 -14.41
N VAL A 30 -17.99 19.93 -14.88
CA VAL A 30 -19.24 19.57 -14.19
C VAL A 30 -19.43 18.05 -14.14
N GLY A 31 -19.12 17.35 -15.23
CA GLY A 31 -19.19 15.88 -15.29
C GLY A 31 -18.21 15.20 -14.33
N LEU A 32 -16.96 15.67 -14.28
CA LEU A 32 -15.94 15.16 -13.34
C LEU A 32 -16.32 15.45 -11.90
N THR A 33 -16.84 16.65 -11.61
CA THR A 33 -17.30 17.01 -10.26
C THR A 33 -18.47 16.12 -9.83
N PHE A 34 -19.43 15.89 -10.72
CA PHE A 34 -20.56 15.00 -10.45
C PHE A 34 -20.11 13.56 -10.22
N LEU A 35 -19.17 13.05 -11.03
CA LEU A 35 -18.61 11.72 -10.85
C LEU A 35 -17.87 11.60 -9.52
N ALA A 36 -17.04 12.58 -9.16
CA ALA A 36 -16.35 12.61 -7.87
C ALA A 36 -17.32 12.62 -6.69
N LEU A 37 -18.39 13.41 -6.76
CA LEU A 37 -19.46 13.42 -5.75
C LEU A 37 -20.17 12.07 -5.64
N LEU A 38 -20.47 11.40 -6.77
CA LEU A 38 -21.02 10.05 -6.76
C LEU A 38 -20.06 9.04 -6.14
N THR A 39 -18.76 9.12 -6.42
CA THR A 39 -17.75 8.25 -5.82
C THR A 39 -17.69 8.46 -4.30
N VAL A 40 -17.62 9.71 -3.83
CA VAL A 40 -17.63 10.02 -2.39
C VAL A 40 -18.92 9.52 -1.73
N ALA A 41 -20.07 9.73 -2.36
CA ALA A 41 -21.36 9.24 -1.86
C ALA A 41 -21.42 7.71 -1.80
N ALA A 42 -20.84 7.01 -2.78
CA ALA A 42 -20.77 5.55 -2.78
C ALA A 42 -19.89 5.00 -1.66
N PHE A 43 -18.74 5.63 -1.38
CA PHE A 43 -17.87 5.24 -0.25
C PHE A 43 -18.49 5.55 1.12
N ASN A 44 -19.36 6.56 1.20
CA ASN A 44 -20.05 6.96 2.43
C ASN A 44 -21.52 6.53 2.46
N ALA A 45 -21.89 5.48 1.70
CA ALA A 45 -23.27 5.06 1.55
C ALA A 45 -23.93 4.69 2.90
N ASP A 46 -23.17 4.10 3.83
CA ASP A 46 -23.62 3.75 5.18
C ASP A 46 -23.91 4.98 6.07
N SER A 47 -23.40 6.17 5.72
CA SER A 47 -23.60 7.43 6.45
C SER A 47 -24.71 8.32 5.83
N LEU A 48 -25.29 7.92 4.70
CA LEU A 48 -26.34 8.70 4.04
C LEU A 48 -27.69 8.55 4.78
N PRO A 49 -28.45 9.63 5.00
CA PRO A 49 -29.71 9.59 5.76
C PRO A 49 -30.76 8.60 5.24
N LEU A 50 -30.73 8.31 3.93
CA LEU A 50 -31.68 7.43 3.24
C LEU A 50 -31.27 5.95 3.23
N ILE A 51 -29.98 5.62 3.41
CA ILE A 51 -29.42 4.25 3.25
C ILE A 51 -28.82 3.73 4.58
N GLY A 52 -28.25 4.65 5.36
CA GLY A 52 -27.72 4.46 6.71
C GLY A 52 -28.77 4.44 7.83
N GLY A 53 -30.06 4.29 7.48
CA GLY A 53 -31.15 4.26 8.46
C GLY A 53 -30.93 3.19 9.54
N GLY A 54 -31.22 3.55 10.78
CA GLY A 54 -31.09 2.69 11.96
C GLY A 54 -31.07 3.52 13.24
N GLU A 55 -31.59 2.94 14.32
CA GLU A 55 -31.62 3.57 15.64
C GLU A 55 -30.32 3.29 16.38
N THR A 56 -29.81 4.30 17.08
CA THR A 56 -28.53 4.22 17.80
C THR A 56 -28.78 3.94 19.27
N TYR A 57 -27.97 3.06 19.85
CA TYR A 57 -28.01 2.66 21.26
C TYR A 57 -26.60 2.59 21.81
N SER A 58 -26.46 2.54 23.14
CA SER A 58 -25.16 2.36 23.78
C SER A 58 -25.21 1.25 24.83
N ALA A 59 -24.05 0.67 25.16
CA ALA A 59 -23.90 -0.28 26.24
C ALA A 59 -22.58 -0.01 26.98
N ALA A 60 -22.65 0.08 28.30
CA ALA A 60 -21.52 0.33 29.18
C ALA A 60 -20.89 -1.00 29.60
N PHE A 61 -19.62 -1.24 29.28
CA PHE A 61 -18.85 -2.43 29.66
C PHE A 61 -17.67 -2.05 30.55
N SER A 62 -17.21 -2.96 31.41
CA SER A 62 -15.99 -2.74 32.19
C SER A 62 -14.74 -2.73 31.30
N GLU A 63 -14.79 -3.45 30.18
CA GLU A 63 -13.74 -3.49 29.16
C GLU A 63 -14.34 -3.86 27.79
N ALA A 64 -13.71 -3.40 26.71
CA ALA A 64 -14.13 -3.73 25.34
C ALA A 64 -13.62 -5.11 24.87
N GLY A 65 -12.59 -5.67 25.49
CA GLY A 65 -12.06 -7.00 25.16
C GLY A 65 -11.75 -7.22 23.67
N GLY A 66 -11.31 -6.16 22.97
CA GLY A 66 -10.96 -6.19 21.55
C GLY A 66 -12.12 -5.99 20.56
N LEU A 67 -13.32 -5.61 21.02
CA LEU A 67 -14.42 -5.15 20.16
C LEU A 67 -14.03 -3.87 19.40
N LYS A 68 -14.40 -3.78 18.12
CA LYS A 68 -14.03 -2.66 17.24
C LYS A 68 -15.24 -2.08 16.50
N PRO A 69 -15.17 -0.80 16.07
CA PRO A 69 -16.09 -0.25 15.09
C PRO A 69 -16.23 -1.15 13.86
N GLY A 70 -17.47 -1.39 13.43
CA GLY A 70 -17.81 -2.29 12.33
C GLY A 70 -18.12 -3.74 12.73
N ASP A 71 -17.81 -4.15 13.97
CA ASP A 71 -18.19 -5.47 14.49
C ASP A 71 -19.71 -5.63 14.52
N GLU A 72 -20.19 -6.87 14.42
CA GLU A 72 -21.62 -7.14 14.29
C GLU A 72 -22.36 -7.00 15.62
N VAL A 73 -23.59 -6.50 15.56
CA VAL A 73 -24.56 -6.63 16.65
C VAL A 73 -25.55 -7.72 16.32
N ARG A 74 -25.75 -8.65 17.26
CA ARG A 74 -26.58 -9.83 17.06
C ARG A 74 -27.61 -10.01 18.18
N ILE A 75 -28.80 -10.45 17.82
CA ILE A 75 -29.83 -10.96 18.74
C ILE A 75 -30.04 -12.43 18.40
N ALA A 76 -29.92 -13.32 19.40
CA ALA A 76 -30.05 -14.77 19.19
C ALA A 76 -29.20 -15.32 18.01
N GLY A 77 -28.03 -14.71 17.76
CA GLY A 77 -27.12 -15.10 16.67
C GLY A 77 -27.42 -14.46 15.31
N VAL A 78 -28.57 -13.80 15.13
CA VAL A 78 -28.94 -13.09 13.90
C VAL A 78 -28.36 -11.67 13.91
N LYS A 79 -27.71 -11.28 12.82
CA LYS A 79 -27.17 -9.92 12.65
C LYS A 79 -28.31 -8.91 12.50
N VAL A 80 -28.36 -7.95 13.43
CA VAL A 80 -29.37 -6.88 13.47
C VAL A 80 -28.75 -5.49 13.34
N GLY A 81 -27.43 -5.38 13.48
CA GLY A 81 -26.75 -4.09 13.50
C GLY A 81 -25.24 -4.19 13.37
N LYS A 82 -24.59 -3.05 13.62
CA LYS A 82 -23.13 -2.90 13.67
C LYS A 82 -22.74 -1.96 14.82
N VAL A 83 -21.58 -2.23 15.41
CA VAL A 83 -20.91 -1.30 16.32
C VAL A 83 -20.45 -0.09 15.51
N GLU A 84 -20.78 1.11 15.98
CA GLU A 84 -20.34 2.36 15.37
C GLU A 84 -19.09 2.88 16.06
N ASP A 85 -19.04 2.80 17.38
CA ASP A 85 -17.93 3.34 18.16
C ASP A 85 -17.67 2.58 19.46
N VAL A 86 -16.44 2.67 19.95
CA VAL A 86 -15.99 2.08 21.21
C VAL A 86 -15.05 3.07 21.90
N ASP A 87 -15.59 3.79 22.89
CA ASP A 87 -14.88 4.85 23.59
C ASP A 87 -14.83 4.61 25.10
N LEU A 88 -13.84 5.20 25.78
CA LEU A 88 -13.80 5.25 27.24
C LEU A 88 -14.64 6.44 27.73
N ASP A 89 -15.69 6.17 28.50
CA ASP A 89 -16.57 7.18 29.11
C ASP A 89 -16.40 7.13 30.64
N GLY A 90 -15.44 7.90 31.15
CA GLY A 90 -15.10 7.91 32.57
C GLY A 90 -14.44 6.62 33.05
N ASP A 91 -15.18 5.81 33.81
CA ASP A 91 -14.71 4.57 34.46
C ASP A 91 -15.11 3.28 33.71
N HIS A 92 -15.78 3.40 32.58
CA HIS A 92 -16.24 2.27 31.79
C HIS A 92 -16.10 2.53 30.29
N VAL A 93 -16.16 1.47 29.50
CA VAL A 93 -16.14 1.54 28.05
C VAL A 93 -17.57 1.64 27.52
N LYS A 94 -17.86 2.69 26.78
CA LYS A 94 -19.12 2.91 26.09
C LYS A 94 -19.03 2.38 24.67
N VAL A 95 -19.84 1.38 24.39
CA VAL A 95 -19.98 0.80 23.05
C VAL A 95 -21.23 1.38 22.40
N THR A 96 -21.06 2.22 21.38
CA THR A 96 -22.16 2.76 20.58
C THR A 96 -22.42 1.86 19.39
N PHE A 97 -23.68 1.50 19.18
CA PHE A 97 -24.07 0.61 18.11
C PHE A 97 -25.40 1.00 17.47
N LYS A 98 -25.52 0.71 16.17
CA LYS A 98 -26.69 1.00 15.38
C LYS A 98 -27.39 -0.27 14.94
N ILE A 99 -28.71 -0.29 15.10
CA ILE A 99 -29.58 -1.41 14.72
C ILE A 99 -30.50 -0.96 13.59
N LYS A 100 -30.65 -1.80 12.58
CA LYS A 100 -31.58 -1.57 11.47
C LYS A 100 -32.88 -2.35 11.70
N GLY A 101 -34.02 -1.69 11.50
CA GLY A 101 -35.35 -2.28 11.69
C GLY A 101 -35.84 -2.21 13.14
N ASP A 102 -36.84 -3.05 13.45
CA ASP A 102 -37.47 -3.12 14.77
C ASP A 102 -37.30 -4.53 15.37
N PRO A 103 -36.07 -4.94 15.71
CA PRO A 103 -35.92 -6.17 16.48
C PRO A 103 -36.48 -5.88 17.86
N ALA A 104 -37.56 -6.56 18.25
CA ALA A 104 -38.17 -6.39 19.55
C ALA A 104 -37.19 -6.78 20.68
N PHE A 105 -36.46 -5.81 21.22
CA PHE A 105 -35.60 -5.98 22.38
C PHE A 105 -36.05 -5.03 23.48
N GLY A 106 -36.55 -5.63 24.56
CA GLY A 106 -37.23 -4.92 25.62
C GLY A 106 -36.37 -3.96 26.42
N THR A 107 -37.03 -3.19 27.28
CA THR A 107 -36.40 -2.21 28.19
C THR A 107 -35.41 -2.81 29.20
N GLU A 108 -35.48 -4.12 29.41
CA GLU A 108 -34.57 -4.85 30.31
C GLU A 108 -33.41 -5.56 29.60
N THR A 109 -33.23 -5.30 28.30
CA THR A 109 -32.20 -5.95 27.48
C THR A 109 -30.80 -5.82 28.09
N GLY A 110 -30.09 -6.96 28.13
CA GLY A 110 -28.67 -7.01 28.47
C GLY A 110 -27.79 -7.12 27.23
N ALA A 111 -26.49 -6.96 27.40
CA ALA A 111 -25.51 -7.10 26.32
C ALA A 111 -24.29 -7.92 26.76
N SER A 112 -23.66 -8.65 25.84
CA SER A 112 -22.40 -9.34 26.11
C SER A 112 -21.51 -9.31 24.89
N ILE A 113 -20.21 -9.09 25.08
CA ILE A 113 -19.24 -9.21 23.99
C ILE A 113 -18.84 -10.69 23.88
N LYS A 114 -18.97 -11.26 22.68
CA LYS A 114 -18.68 -12.68 22.41
C LYS A 114 -17.67 -12.83 21.28
N VAL A 115 -16.95 -13.95 21.31
CA VAL A 115 -16.02 -14.32 20.24
C VAL A 115 -16.80 -14.88 19.05
N LYS A 116 -16.55 -14.32 17.86
CA LYS A 116 -17.11 -14.75 16.57
C LYS A 116 -16.27 -15.84 15.91
N THR A 117 -14.95 -15.75 16.00
CA THR A 117 -14.01 -16.63 15.29
C THR A 117 -12.87 -17.09 16.19
N ILE A 118 -12.25 -18.23 15.87
CA ILE A 118 -11.05 -18.75 16.57
C ILE A 118 -9.89 -17.73 16.57
N LEU A 119 -9.79 -16.89 15.53
CA LEU A 119 -8.79 -15.82 15.43
C LEU A 119 -9.12 -14.56 16.26
N GLY A 120 -10.10 -14.63 17.17
CA GLY A 120 -10.37 -13.56 18.13
C GLY A 120 -11.28 -12.42 17.67
N ALA A 121 -11.84 -12.45 16.45
CA ALA A 121 -12.88 -11.47 16.06
C ALA A 121 -14.06 -11.52 17.05
N LYS A 122 -14.59 -10.35 17.44
CA LYS A 122 -15.65 -10.23 18.45
C LYS A 122 -16.96 -9.77 17.81
N TYR A 123 -18.05 -9.86 18.56
CA TYR A 123 -19.35 -9.29 18.20
C TYR A 123 -20.13 -8.95 19.47
N LEU A 124 -21.05 -7.98 19.36
CA LEU A 124 -21.94 -7.60 20.44
C LEU A 124 -23.21 -8.47 20.38
N ALA A 125 -23.46 -9.25 21.42
CA ALA A 125 -24.68 -10.02 21.56
C ALA A 125 -25.66 -9.29 22.49
N LEU A 126 -26.87 -9.03 22.01
CA LEU A 126 -27.96 -8.48 22.80
C LEU A 126 -28.85 -9.62 23.30
N HIS A 127 -29.29 -9.50 24.55
CA HIS A 127 -30.14 -10.46 25.25
C HIS A 127 -31.48 -9.78 25.57
N PRO A 128 -32.49 -9.90 24.68
CA PRO A 128 -33.79 -9.27 24.86
C PRO A 128 -34.44 -9.67 26.20
N LYS A 129 -34.91 -8.67 26.95
CA LYS A 129 -35.66 -8.89 28.19
C LYS A 129 -36.56 -7.70 28.47
N GLY A 130 -37.64 -7.94 29.21
CA GLY A 130 -38.58 -6.91 29.63
C GLY A 130 -39.58 -6.53 28.54
N PRO A 131 -40.60 -5.73 28.86
CA PRO A 131 -41.63 -5.33 27.92
C PRO A 131 -41.19 -4.18 27.01
N GLY A 132 -41.91 -4.03 25.90
CA GLY A 132 -41.77 -2.94 24.95
C GLY A 132 -40.50 -3.00 24.12
N GLN A 133 -40.07 -1.82 23.64
CA GLN A 133 -38.84 -1.63 22.88
C GLN A 133 -37.96 -0.64 23.66
N LEU A 134 -36.66 -0.93 23.76
CA LEU A 134 -35.72 0.03 24.34
C LEU A 134 -35.75 1.34 23.53
N LYS A 135 -35.79 2.48 24.20
CA LYS A 135 -35.84 3.78 23.51
C LYS A 135 -34.52 4.04 22.78
N PRO A 136 -34.55 4.56 21.54
CA PRO A 136 -33.34 5.04 20.87
C PRO A 136 -32.55 6.02 21.74
N GLY A 137 -31.22 5.94 21.67
CA GLY A 137 -30.29 6.72 22.48
C GLY A 137 -30.11 6.22 23.91
N SER A 138 -30.85 5.19 24.34
CA SER A 138 -30.68 4.62 25.68
C SER A 138 -29.38 3.82 25.80
N GLU A 139 -28.86 3.79 27.03
CA GLU A 139 -27.69 3.01 27.39
C GLU A 139 -28.06 1.78 28.21
N ILE A 140 -27.49 0.62 27.85
CA ILE A 140 -27.52 -0.59 28.66
C ILE A 140 -26.46 -0.42 29.77
N PRO A 141 -26.87 -0.36 31.05
CA PRO A 141 -25.96 -0.09 32.16
C PRO A 141 -25.07 -1.28 32.47
N LEU A 142 -23.91 -1.00 33.07
CA LEU A 142 -22.86 -1.98 33.40
C LEU A 142 -23.39 -3.25 34.08
N LYS A 143 -24.37 -3.12 35.00
CA LYS A 143 -24.99 -4.24 35.73
C LYS A 143 -25.68 -5.28 34.83
N ARG A 144 -25.98 -4.94 33.58
CA ARG A 144 -26.62 -5.81 32.57
C ARG A 144 -25.71 -6.09 31.38
N THR A 145 -24.41 -5.86 31.54
CA THR A 145 -23.41 -6.13 30.51
C THR A 145 -22.40 -7.13 30.99
N VAL A 146 -21.86 -7.92 30.06
CA VAL A 146 -20.79 -8.88 30.34
C VAL A 146 -19.67 -8.67 29.32
N PRO A 147 -18.45 -8.33 29.75
CA PRO A 147 -17.31 -8.14 28.84
C PRO A 147 -16.92 -9.46 28.16
N ALA A 148 -16.01 -9.39 27.19
CA ALA A 148 -15.53 -10.58 26.51
C ALA A 148 -14.64 -11.40 27.45
N TYR A 149 -15.09 -12.58 27.86
CA TYR A 149 -14.19 -13.54 28.51
C TYR A 149 -13.24 -14.13 27.46
N ASP A 150 -11.94 -13.92 27.64
CA ASP A 150 -10.91 -14.53 26.80
C ASP A 150 -10.62 -15.95 27.29
N VAL A 151 -10.62 -16.92 26.37
CA VAL A 151 -10.30 -18.32 26.68
C VAL A 151 -8.87 -18.43 27.19
N VAL A 152 -7.93 -17.64 26.64
CA VAL A 152 -6.53 -17.60 27.10
C VAL A 152 -6.45 -17.12 28.54
N GLN A 153 -7.20 -16.05 28.86
CA GLN A 153 -7.25 -15.53 30.23
C GLN A 153 -7.92 -16.53 31.18
N ALA A 154 -8.98 -17.22 30.76
CA ALA A 154 -9.61 -18.27 31.55
C ALA A 154 -8.66 -19.45 31.84
N PHE A 155 -7.83 -19.87 30.88
CA PHE A 155 -6.81 -20.91 31.10
C PHE A 155 -5.67 -20.41 31.99
N SER A 156 -5.24 -19.16 31.83
CA SER A 156 -4.25 -18.52 32.71
C SER A 156 -4.76 -18.45 34.15
N ASP A 157 -5.97 -17.93 34.34
CA ASP A 157 -6.61 -17.78 35.65
C ASP A 157 -6.86 -19.14 36.31
N LEU A 158 -7.24 -20.17 35.53
CA LEU A 158 -7.36 -21.54 36.02
C LEU A 158 -6.01 -22.07 36.52
N THR A 159 -4.95 -21.89 35.73
CA THR A 159 -3.58 -22.34 36.10
C THR A 159 -3.14 -21.67 37.40
N THR A 160 -3.22 -20.34 37.48
CA THR A 160 -2.81 -19.57 38.67
C THR A 160 -3.70 -19.84 39.89
N THR A 161 -5.00 -20.13 39.69
CA THR A 161 -5.91 -20.45 40.80
C THR A 161 -5.67 -21.88 41.30
N THR A 162 -5.45 -22.83 40.41
CA THR A 162 -5.15 -24.22 40.76
C THR A 162 -3.80 -24.36 41.46
N GLU A 163 -2.76 -23.62 41.06
CA GLU A 163 -1.47 -23.56 41.76
C GLU A 163 -1.58 -23.04 43.21
N LYS A 164 -2.58 -22.19 43.49
CA LYS A 164 -2.80 -21.64 44.84
C LYS A 164 -3.60 -22.56 45.75
N VAL A 165 -4.17 -23.64 45.24
CA VAL A 165 -4.94 -24.61 46.04
C VAL A 165 -3.99 -25.72 46.50
N ASP A 166 -3.62 -25.69 47.78
CA ASP A 166 -2.89 -26.78 48.43
C ASP A 166 -3.83 -27.99 48.60
N THR A 167 -3.78 -28.90 47.63
CA THR A 167 -4.62 -30.10 47.58
C THR A 167 -4.31 -31.08 48.71
N ASP A 168 -3.08 -31.06 49.25
CA ASP A 168 -2.67 -31.85 50.43
C ASP A 168 -3.27 -31.28 51.72
N GLN A 169 -3.29 -29.95 51.87
CA GLN A 169 -3.93 -29.27 52.98
C GLN A 169 -5.45 -29.47 52.96
N LEU A 170 -6.07 -29.41 51.78
CA LEU A 170 -7.49 -29.70 51.59
C LEU A 170 -7.82 -31.16 51.94
N ALA A 171 -7.00 -32.12 51.50
CA ALA A 171 -7.18 -33.53 51.83
C ALA A 171 -7.06 -33.78 53.34
N LYS A 172 -6.07 -33.16 54.02
CA LYS A 172 -5.91 -33.24 55.49
C LYS A 172 -7.09 -32.63 56.25
N ALA A 173 -7.61 -31.50 55.79
CA ALA A 173 -8.78 -30.86 56.40
C ALA A 173 -10.03 -31.76 56.30
N LEU A 174 -10.26 -32.37 55.13
CA LEU A 174 -11.37 -33.29 54.91
C LEU A 174 -11.22 -34.61 55.69
N ASP A 175 -9.99 -35.08 55.88
CA ASP A 175 -9.72 -36.27 56.71
C ASP A 175 -9.96 -35.97 58.20
N THR A 176 -9.63 -34.75 58.65
CA THR A 176 -9.92 -34.28 60.01
C THR A 176 -11.42 -34.20 60.27
N ILE A 177 -12.19 -33.66 59.30
CA ILE A 177 -13.66 -33.63 59.37
C ILE A 177 -14.23 -35.06 59.34
N SER A 178 -13.73 -35.92 58.45
CA SER A 178 -14.10 -37.34 58.40
C SER A 178 -13.88 -38.04 59.73
N THR A 179 -12.74 -37.79 60.37
CA THR A 179 -12.37 -38.36 61.66
C THR A 179 -13.25 -37.83 62.79
N THR A 180 -13.53 -36.53 62.81
CA THR A 180 -14.36 -35.88 63.83
C THR A 180 -15.81 -36.36 63.81
N PHE A 181 -16.33 -36.71 62.63
CA PHE A 181 -17.71 -37.19 62.46
C PHE A 181 -17.80 -38.73 62.40
N GLN A 182 -16.76 -39.47 62.82
CA GLN A 182 -16.77 -40.94 62.78
C GLN A 182 -17.89 -41.57 63.61
N ASP A 183 -18.42 -40.89 64.62
CA ASP A 183 -19.52 -41.38 65.47
C ASP A 183 -20.92 -40.87 65.04
N SER A 184 -21.02 -40.18 63.92
CA SER A 184 -22.29 -39.65 63.39
C SER A 184 -23.15 -40.73 62.70
N PRO A 185 -24.47 -40.49 62.48
CA PRO A 185 -25.36 -41.42 61.78
C PRO A 185 -24.82 -41.91 60.42
N ALA A 186 -25.23 -43.11 60.00
CA ALA A 186 -24.63 -43.83 58.87
C ALA A 186 -24.62 -43.03 57.56
N GLU A 187 -25.65 -42.21 57.33
CA GLU A 187 -25.85 -41.37 56.15
C GLU A 187 -24.84 -40.21 56.09
N VAL A 188 -24.51 -39.63 57.25
CA VAL A 188 -23.52 -38.57 57.40
C VAL A 188 -22.10 -39.12 57.19
N ARG A 189 -21.83 -40.30 57.76
CA ARG A 189 -20.55 -41.01 57.60
C ARG A 189 -20.27 -41.38 56.15
N ALA A 190 -21.28 -41.89 55.44
CA ALA A 190 -21.16 -42.24 54.03
C ALA A 190 -20.84 -41.02 53.15
N SER A 191 -21.49 -39.88 53.41
CA SER A 191 -21.29 -38.64 52.66
C SER A 191 -19.90 -38.04 52.87
N ILE A 192 -19.41 -38.00 54.13
CA ILE A 192 -18.07 -37.47 54.44
C ILE A 192 -16.97 -38.42 53.92
N LYS A 193 -17.18 -39.73 54.00
CA LYS A 193 -16.25 -40.72 53.44
C LYS A 193 -16.19 -40.64 51.90
N GLY A 194 -17.31 -40.38 51.25
CA GLY A 194 -17.38 -40.10 49.81
C GLY A 194 -16.58 -38.85 49.44
N LEU A 195 -16.77 -37.75 50.17
CA LEU A 195 -16.06 -36.49 49.94
C LEU A 195 -14.55 -36.62 50.16
N SER A 196 -14.12 -37.31 51.22
CA SER A 196 -12.71 -37.66 51.47
C SER A 196 -12.11 -38.51 50.34
N LYS A 197 -12.87 -39.45 49.77
CA LYS A 197 -12.40 -40.30 48.67
C LYS A 197 -12.22 -39.51 47.37
N ILE A 198 -13.14 -38.59 47.07
CA ILE A 198 -13.03 -37.69 45.92
C ILE A 198 -11.82 -36.76 46.10
N SER A 199 -11.66 -36.15 47.27
CA SER A 199 -10.54 -35.26 47.55
C SER A 199 -9.19 -35.97 47.45
N ARG A 200 -9.06 -37.20 47.96
CA ARG A 200 -7.85 -38.02 47.75
C ARG A 200 -7.61 -38.40 46.29
N THR A 201 -8.67 -38.58 45.51
CA THR A 201 -8.55 -38.87 44.06
C THR A 201 -8.08 -37.63 43.28
N VAL A 202 -8.49 -36.44 43.72
CA VAL A 202 -8.01 -35.16 43.17
C VAL A 202 -6.54 -34.94 43.56
N ALA A 203 -6.21 -35.07 44.85
CA ALA A 203 -4.83 -34.94 45.35
C ALA A 203 -3.88 -35.97 44.72
N SER A 204 -4.33 -37.20 44.45
CA SER A 204 -3.49 -38.21 43.78
C SER A 204 -3.26 -37.95 42.29
N ARG A 205 -4.10 -37.12 41.66
CA ARG A 205 -3.96 -36.69 40.26
C ARG A 205 -3.30 -35.32 40.13
N ASP A 206 -3.05 -34.63 41.23
CA ASP A 206 -2.43 -33.31 41.29
C ASP A 206 -1.12 -33.26 40.49
N LYS A 207 -0.26 -34.26 40.70
CA LYS A 207 1.00 -34.39 39.95
C LYS A 207 0.81 -34.52 38.43
N ALA A 208 -0.19 -35.29 37.99
CA ALA A 208 -0.47 -35.47 36.56
C ALA A 208 -1.11 -34.21 35.93
N LEU A 209 -1.88 -33.45 36.71
CA LEU A 209 -2.40 -32.15 36.29
C LEU A 209 -1.29 -31.10 36.21
N GLY A 210 -0.37 -31.08 37.18
CA GLY A 210 0.83 -30.25 37.18
C GLY A 210 1.72 -30.53 35.96
N GLU A 211 2.04 -31.79 35.68
CA GLU A 211 2.83 -32.16 34.49
C GLU A 211 2.16 -31.75 33.17
N LEU A 212 0.83 -31.80 33.09
CA LEU A 212 0.09 -31.40 31.89
C LEU A 212 0.09 -29.88 31.70
N LEU A 213 -0.05 -29.12 32.80
CA LEU A 213 0.06 -27.66 32.80
C LEU A 213 1.50 -27.21 32.49
N ASP A 214 2.51 -27.88 33.03
CA ASP A 214 3.92 -27.64 32.72
C ASP A 214 4.22 -27.90 31.25
N HIS A 215 3.71 -29.00 30.67
CA HIS A 215 3.84 -29.24 29.24
C HIS A 215 3.12 -28.18 28.40
N ALA A 216 1.94 -27.72 28.82
CA ALA A 216 1.22 -26.65 28.13
C ALA A 216 2.00 -25.32 28.19
N ASN A 217 2.58 -24.98 29.34
CA ASN A 217 3.46 -23.83 29.53
C ASN A 217 4.77 -23.96 28.74
N GLY A 218 5.32 -25.16 28.61
CA GLY A 218 6.49 -25.43 27.78
C GLY A 218 6.22 -25.19 26.30
N VAL A 219 5.07 -25.65 25.79
CA VAL A 219 4.67 -25.43 24.39
C VAL A 219 4.43 -23.94 24.10
N THR A 220 3.76 -23.21 24.99
CA THR A 220 3.57 -21.77 24.85
C THR A 220 4.87 -20.99 25.00
N GLY A 221 5.79 -21.45 25.87
CA GLY A 221 7.13 -20.90 26.03
C GLY A 221 7.98 -21.05 24.77
N VAL A 222 8.03 -22.25 24.18
CA VAL A 222 8.73 -22.52 22.91
C VAL A 222 8.14 -21.68 21.77
N LEU A 223 6.81 -21.52 21.73
CA LEU A 223 6.16 -20.67 20.73
C LEU A 223 6.49 -19.17 20.95
N ALA A 224 6.59 -18.72 22.21
CA ALA A 224 7.00 -17.37 22.54
C ALA A 224 8.47 -17.10 22.17
N GLU A 225 9.36 -18.06 22.43
CA GLU A 225 10.79 -17.99 22.08
C GLU A 225 10.98 -17.90 20.55
N HIS A 226 10.26 -18.71 19.78
CA HIS A 226 10.28 -18.65 18.31
C HIS A 226 9.50 -17.48 17.70
N SER A 227 8.79 -16.67 18.50
CA SER A 227 8.13 -15.46 18.00
C SER A 227 9.15 -14.42 17.52
N GLU A 228 10.32 -14.36 18.17
CA GLU A 228 11.42 -13.49 17.75
C GLU A 228 12.03 -13.95 16.42
N ASP A 229 12.21 -15.27 16.25
CA ASP A 229 12.67 -15.87 15.00
C ASP A 229 11.70 -15.58 13.85
N PHE A 230 10.39 -15.69 14.10
CA PHE A 230 9.37 -15.34 13.11
C PHE A 230 9.41 -13.86 12.75
N SER A 231 9.58 -12.97 13.73
CA SER A 231 9.76 -11.54 13.50
C SER A 231 11.01 -11.24 12.68
N ALA A 232 12.12 -11.93 12.95
CA ALA A 232 13.36 -11.84 12.19
C ALA A 232 13.16 -12.30 10.74
N LEU A 233 12.47 -13.44 10.53
CA LEU A 233 12.16 -13.95 9.20
C LEU A 233 11.31 -12.97 8.38
N VAL A 234 10.30 -12.34 8.99
CA VAL A 234 9.48 -11.32 8.33
C VAL A 234 10.31 -10.08 7.97
N LYS A 235 11.20 -9.62 8.85
CA LYS A 235 12.14 -8.52 8.58
C LYS A 235 13.12 -8.85 7.46
N ASP A 236 13.62 -10.08 7.43
CA ASP A 236 14.53 -10.53 6.37
C ASP A 236 13.81 -10.71 5.04
N GLY A 237 12.53 -11.11 5.07
CA GLY A 237 11.63 -11.08 3.91
C GLY A 237 11.50 -9.68 3.31
N ASP A 238 11.30 -8.64 4.14
CA ASP A 238 11.26 -7.24 3.66
C ASP A 238 12.59 -6.82 2.98
N LYS A 239 13.74 -7.21 3.52
CA LYS A 239 15.05 -6.95 2.89
C LYS A 239 15.15 -7.63 1.52
N LEU A 240 14.72 -8.89 1.41
CA LEU A 240 14.71 -9.62 0.15
C LEU A 240 13.79 -8.95 -0.88
N PHE A 241 12.57 -8.57 -0.49
CA PHE A 241 11.64 -7.88 -1.39
C PHE A 241 12.19 -6.52 -1.86
N LYS A 242 12.85 -5.76 -0.99
CA LYS A 242 13.52 -4.51 -1.36
C LYS A 242 14.64 -4.74 -2.37
N GLU A 243 15.47 -5.77 -2.18
CA GLU A 243 16.55 -6.11 -3.10
C GLU A 243 16.01 -6.60 -4.46
N ILE A 244 14.98 -7.44 -4.48
CA ILE A 244 14.30 -7.88 -5.71
C ILE A 244 13.70 -6.68 -6.45
N SER A 245 13.03 -5.77 -5.74
CA SER A 245 12.46 -4.55 -6.33
C SER A 245 13.55 -3.64 -6.93
N LYS A 246 14.68 -3.49 -6.23
CA LYS A 246 15.85 -2.74 -6.72
C LYS A 246 16.43 -3.37 -7.99
N ARG A 247 16.61 -4.69 -8.02
CA ARG A 247 17.07 -5.43 -9.21
C ARG A 247 16.10 -5.30 -10.37
N ARG A 248 14.79 -5.40 -10.14
CA ARG A 248 13.76 -5.18 -11.16
C ARG A 248 13.87 -3.78 -11.78
N LYS A 249 14.07 -2.74 -10.97
CA LYS A 249 14.27 -1.36 -11.46
C LYS A 249 15.56 -1.23 -12.28
N ALA A 250 16.65 -1.86 -11.85
CA ALA A 250 17.91 -1.87 -12.57
C ALA A 250 17.78 -2.56 -13.94
N ILE A 251 17.16 -3.74 -13.98
CA ILE A 251 16.88 -4.48 -15.22
C ILE A 251 16.00 -3.65 -16.16
N HIS A 252 14.94 -3.02 -15.65
CA HIS A 252 14.09 -2.16 -16.46
C HIS A 252 14.87 -0.97 -17.06
N LYS A 253 15.74 -0.34 -16.27
CA LYS A 253 16.61 0.76 -16.76
C LYS A 253 17.59 0.27 -17.82
N LEU A 254 18.19 -0.90 -17.63
CA LEU A 254 19.08 -1.52 -18.61
C LEU A 254 18.33 -1.80 -19.91
N LEU A 255 17.18 -2.47 -19.86
CA LEU A 255 16.36 -2.76 -21.05
C LEU A 255 15.96 -1.49 -21.80
N LYS A 256 15.54 -0.45 -21.09
CA LYS A 256 15.21 0.85 -21.69
C LYS A 256 16.44 1.49 -22.35
N SER A 257 17.59 1.45 -21.69
CA SER A 257 18.84 2.01 -22.23
C SER A 257 19.30 1.25 -23.46
N SER A 258 19.21 -0.08 -23.47
CA SER A 258 19.50 -0.92 -24.63
C SER A 258 18.56 -0.64 -25.81
N ALA A 259 17.28 -0.41 -25.54
CA ALA A 259 16.32 -0.03 -26.58
C ALA A 259 16.66 1.34 -27.19
N VAL A 260 17.03 2.33 -26.36
CA VAL A 260 17.49 3.65 -26.83
C VAL A 260 18.77 3.51 -27.65
N LEU A 261 19.77 2.76 -27.16
CA LEU A 261 20.99 2.49 -27.91
C LEU A 261 20.71 1.82 -29.26
N GLY A 262 19.75 0.90 -29.32
CA GLY A 262 19.30 0.29 -30.57
C GLY A 262 18.77 1.32 -31.56
N ILE A 263 17.92 2.25 -31.11
CA ILE A 263 17.38 3.34 -31.94
C ILE A 263 18.50 4.25 -32.44
N GLU A 264 19.42 4.68 -31.57
CA GLU A 264 20.53 5.56 -31.92
C GLU A 264 21.49 4.88 -32.92
N LEU A 265 21.82 3.60 -32.71
CA LEU A 265 22.66 2.85 -33.65
C LEU A 265 21.98 2.64 -35.00
N SER A 266 20.68 2.35 -35.02
CA SER A 266 19.92 2.27 -36.28
C SER A 266 19.87 3.63 -36.99
N GLY A 267 19.67 4.72 -36.26
CA GLY A 267 19.72 6.08 -36.81
C GLY A 267 21.10 6.41 -37.39
N LEU A 268 22.17 6.09 -36.66
CA LEU A 268 23.54 6.29 -37.14
C LEU A 268 23.83 5.51 -38.44
N VAL A 269 23.40 4.25 -38.53
CA VAL A 269 23.56 3.45 -39.75
C VAL A 269 22.78 4.06 -40.91
N GLU A 270 21.55 4.53 -40.67
CA GLU A 270 20.72 5.14 -41.70
C GLU A 270 21.28 6.49 -42.19
N ASP A 271 21.77 7.33 -41.30
CA ASP A 271 22.41 8.60 -41.64
C ASP A 271 23.72 8.36 -42.40
N ASN A 272 24.51 7.37 -41.97
CA ASN A 272 25.73 6.97 -42.66
C ASN A 272 25.45 6.45 -44.09
N ASP A 273 24.38 5.67 -44.30
CA ASP A 273 23.96 5.24 -45.64
C ASP A 273 23.54 6.44 -46.52
N LYS A 274 22.82 7.40 -45.95
CA LYS A 274 22.41 8.64 -46.62
C LYS A 274 23.57 9.54 -47.00
N GLU A 275 24.65 9.60 -46.22
CA GLU A 275 25.81 10.46 -46.50
C GLU A 275 26.89 9.76 -47.34
N ILE A 276 27.27 8.52 -46.95
CA ILE A 276 28.34 7.78 -47.62
C ILE A 276 27.89 7.29 -49.00
N GLY A 277 26.63 6.89 -49.17
CA GLY A 277 26.12 6.42 -50.46
C GLY A 277 26.32 7.46 -51.59
N PRO A 278 25.85 8.70 -51.43
CA PRO A 278 26.11 9.80 -52.37
C PRO A 278 27.59 10.15 -52.52
N ALA A 279 28.37 10.17 -51.43
CA ALA A 279 29.80 10.44 -51.50
C ALA A 279 30.56 9.41 -52.35
N LEU A 280 30.26 8.11 -52.19
CA LEU A 280 30.82 7.03 -53.01
C LEU A 280 30.37 7.13 -54.47
N LYS A 281 29.12 7.52 -54.74
CA LYS A 281 28.64 7.82 -56.10
C LYS A 281 29.37 9.01 -56.73
N GLY A 282 29.64 10.05 -55.93
CA GLY A 282 30.43 11.21 -56.33
C GLY A 282 31.88 10.81 -56.67
N LEU A 283 32.52 10.02 -55.81
CA LEU A 283 33.86 9.50 -56.04
C LEU A 283 33.93 8.66 -57.31
N ASN A 284 32.99 7.76 -57.53
CA ASN A 284 32.93 6.96 -58.76
C ASN A 284 32.73 7.83 -60.01
N THR A 285 31.99 8.93 -59.88
CA THR A 285 31.86 9.92 -60.96
C THR A 285 33.19 10.62 -61.27
N VAL A 286 33.94 11.03 -60.25
CA VAL A 286 35.28 11.61 -60.41
C VAL A 286 36.25 10.60 -61.02
N VAL A 287 36.28 9.36 -60.52
CA VAL A 287 37.13 8.29 -61.07
C VAL A 287 36.82 8.04 -62.54
N ARG A 288 35.55 7.89 -62.92
CA ARG A 288 35.17 7.75 -64.34
C ARG A 288 35.53 8.97 -65.19
N MET A 289 35.42 10.17 -64.63
CA MET A 289 35.86 11.40 -65.31
C MET A 289 37.37 11.38 -65.56
N LEU A 290 38.17 10.94 -64.57
CA LEU A 290 39.62 10.81 -64.68
C LEU A 290 40.02 9.72 -65.68
N GLU A 291 39.38 8.56 -65.65
CA GLU A 291 39.59 7.48 -66.62
C GLU A 291 39.25 7.94 -68.04
N ARG A 292 38.10 8.59 -68.25
CA ARG A 292 37.70 9.11 -69.57
C ARG A 292 38.70 10.14 -70.11
N ASN A 293 39.34 10.91 -69.23
CA ASN A 293 40.32 11.93 -69.60
C ASN A 293 41.78 11.47 -69.43
N GLN A 294 42.03 10.19 -69.16
CA GLN A 294 43.36 9.66 -68.86
C GLN A 294 44.37 9.95 -69.97
N SER A 295 43.95 9.80 -71.23
CA SER A 295 44.80 10.08 -72.39
C SER A 295 45.17 11.57 -72.50
N SER A 296 44.25 12.47 -72.17
CA SER A 296 44.49 13.91 -72.12
C SER A 296 45.39 14.30 -70.94
N LEU A 297 45.23 13.65 -69.79
CA LEU A 297 46.08 13.85 -68.62
C LEU A 297 47.51 13.35 -68.87
N ASP A 298 47.67 12.14 -69.41
CA ASP A 298 48.97 11.57 -69.81
C ASP A 298 49.66 12.46 -70.84
N ARG A 299 48.91 12.96 -71.84
CA ARG A 299 49.42 13.94 -72.80
C ARG A 299 49.83 15.25 -72.11
N SER A 300 49.03 15.77 -71.18
CA SER A 300 49.34 17.01 -70.46
C SER A 300 50.60 16.86 -69.62
N VAL A 301 50.78 15.73 -68.91
CA VAL A 301 52.00 15.42 -68.15
C VAL A 301 53.21 15.27 -69.08
N LYS A 302 53.05 14.57 -70.21
CA LYS A 302 54.10 14.44 -71.23
C LYS A 302 54.50 15.77 -71.86
N LEU A 303 53.55 16.69 -72.03
CA LEU A 303 53.79 18.04 -72.56
C LEU A 303 54.32 19.01 -71.49
N LEU A 304 54.00 18.78 -70.21
CA LEU A 304 54.49 19.57 -69.08
C LEU A 304 56.01 19.47 -68.95
N ALA A 305 56.59 18.28 -69.14
CA ALA A 305 58.04 18.08 -69.07
C ALA A 305 58.83 18.97 -70.06
N PRO A 306 58.51 18.98 -71.38
CA PRO A 306 59.12 19.94 -72.31
C PRO A 306 58.75 21.39 -72.00
N TYR A 307 57.51 21.69 -71.59
CA TYR A 307 57.13 23.07 -71.21
C TYR A 307 57.97 23.60 -70.05
N VAL A 308 58.10 22.86 -68.95
CA VAL A 308 58.93 23.23 -67.80
C VAL A 308 60.39 23.37 -68.21
N ARG A 309 60.89 22.51 -69.11
CA ARG A 309 62.25 22.61 -69.65
C ARG A 309 62.43 23.87 -70.49
N VAL A 310 61.53 24.18 -71.40
CA VAL A 310 61.58 25.40 -72.22
C VAL A 310 61.43 26.63 -71.34
N PHE A 311 60.46 26.66 -70.42
CA PHE A 311 60.27 27.74 -69.45
C PHE A 311 61.54 27.99 -68.62
N SER A 312 62.17 26.93 -68.11
CA SER A 312 63.43 27.02 -67.36
C SER A 312 64.60 27.49 -68.24
N ASN A 313 64.63 27.09 -69.51
CA ASN A 313 65.69 27.46 -70.46
C ASN A 313 65.52 28.89 -71.00
N THR A 314 64.29 29.37 -71.21
CA THR A 314 64.00 30.75 -71.65
C THR A 314 64.30 31.76 -70.55
N LEU A 315 64.11 31.37 -69.29
CA LEU A 315 64.52 32.17 -68.15
C LEU A 315 66.02 32.10 -67.86
N GLY A 316 66.79 31.27 -68.59
CA GLY A 316 68.26 31.32 -68.65
C GLY A 316 69.06 30.93 -67.40
N ASN A 317 68.41 30.78 -66.23
CA ASN A 317 69.10 30.86 -64.93
C ASN A 317 69.07 29.55 -64.11
N GLY A 318 68.72 28.41 -64.73
CA GLY A 318 68.68 27.13 -64.03
C GLY A 318 67.53 27.05 -63.01
N ARG A 319 67.79 26.55 -61.78
CA ARG A 319 66.75 26.28 -60.75
C ARG A 319 66.30 27.51 -59.97
N TRP A 320 66.78 28.70 -60.33
CA TRP A 320 66.55 29.96 -59.62
C TRP A 320 65.98 31.00 -60.59
N PHE A 321 65.17 31.92 -60.07
CA PHE A 321 64.56 32.99 -60.84
C PHE A 321 65.28 34.31 -60.51
N ASP A 322 66.05 34.85 -61.45
CA ASP A 322 66.56 36.23 -61.34
C ASP A 322 65.53 37.19 -61.95
N SER A 323 64.96 38.04 -61.10
CA SER A 323 64.06 39.11 -61.51
C SER A 323 64.83 40.42 -61.55
N TYR A 324 64.91 41.04 -62.73
CA TYR A 324 65.40 42.42 -62.89
C TYR A 324 64.21 43.35 -63.13
N VAL A 325 63.90 44.19 -62.15
CA VAL A 325 62.88 45.24 -62.27
C VAL A 325 63.56 46.54 -62.65
N GLN A 326 63.50 46.89 -63.95
CA GLN A 326 63.97 48.18 -64.43
C GLN A 326 63.03 49.28 -63.92
N ASN A 327 63.57 50.42 -63.43
CA ASN A 327 62.89 51.52 -62.70
C ASN A 327 62.66 51.35 -61.18
N LEU A 328 63.32 50.43 -60.49
CA LEU A 328 63.49 50.62 -59.03
C LEU A 328 64.41 51.83 -58.80
N VAL A 329 63.83 52.96 -58.38
CA VAL A 329 64.57 54.14 -57.94
C VAL A 329 65.60 53.70 -56.91
N ALA A 330 66.88 53.90 -57.21
CA ALA A 330 67.96 53.60 -56.28
C ALA A 330 67.73 54.41 -54.99
N ALA A 331 67.39 53.73 -53.90
CA ALA A 331 67.50 54.33 -52.58
C ALA A 331 68.97 54.74 -52.37
N PRO A 332 69.27 55.97 -51.94
CA PRO A 332 70.65 56.42 -51.80
C PRO A 332 71.36 55.57 -50.74
N VAL A 333 72.28 54.73 -51.19
CA VAL A 333 73.19 53.98 -50.33
C VAL A 333 74.23 54.96 -49.80
N VAL A 334 74.14 55.30 -48.52
CA VAL A 334 75.16 56.08 -47.81
C VAL A 334 76.46 55.24 -47.79
N PRO A 335 77.63 55.78 -48.18
CA PRO A 335 78.86 55.01 -48.16
C PRO A 335 79.23 54.71 -46.71
N ARG A 336 79.23 53.44 -46.33
CA ARG A 336 79.84 52.98 -45.09
C ARG A 336 81.35 52.93 -45.34
N THR A 337 82.07 53.94 -44.86
CA THR A 337 83.54 53.94 -44.84
C THR A 337 84.06 52.71 -44.09
N GLY A 338 85.07 52.10 -44.69
CA GLY A 338 85.63 50.80 -44.30
C GLY A 338 86.16 50.74 -42.87
N GLY A 339 86.21 49.52 -42.35
CA GLY A 339 86.69 49.21 -41.01
C GLY A 339 88.20 49.13 -40.87
N ALA A 340 88.63 48.93 -39.62
CA ALA A 340 89.84 48.22 -39.24
C ALA A 340 89.78 47.91 -37.72
N GLN A 341 90.01 46.63 -37.41
CA GLN A 341 90.12 45.96 -36.09
C GLN A 341 88.83 45.70 -35.30
#